data_AF-A0A7C9LR14-F1
#
_entry.id   AF-A0A7C9LR14-F1
#
_cell.length_a   1.000
_cell.length_b   1.000
_cell.length_c   1.000
_cell.angle_alpha   90.00
_cell.angle_beta   90.00
_cell.angle_gamma   90.00
#
_symmetry.space_group_name_H-M   'P 1'
#
loop_
_entity.id
_entity.type
_entity.pdbx_description
1 polymer ?
#
loop_
_entity_poly.entity_id
_entity_poly.type
_entity_poly.pdbx_seq_one_letter_code
_entity_poly.pdbx_strand_id
1 'polypeptide(L)'
;MSTKQTESVSAGKIRAVAAARGAHYVPVWLDCDPTERERRVTHPGRLARAKLRDPALLRAILEASGTLPPPPDALVLDTTRMSPDDAAREIVAFRAGLT
;
A
#
# COMPACT_ATOMS: atom_id res chain seq x y z
N MET A 1 -6.73 -14.48 17.37
CA MET A 1 -6.22 -13.11 17.16
C MET A 1 -6.34 -12.80 15.69
N SER A 2 -7.07 -11.76 15.33
CA SER A 2 -7.45 -11.47 13.93
C SER A 2 -6.28 -10.88 13.16
N THR A 3 -6.01 -11.42 11.97
CA THR A 3 -4.93 -11.07 11.03
C THR A 3 -4.81 -9.56 10.77
N LYS A 4 -5.93 -8.83 10.89
CA LYS A 4 -6.00 -7.37 10.73
C LYS A 4 -5.18 -6.58 11.76
N GLN A 5 -4.96 -7.12 12.97
CA GLN A 5 -4.10 -6.47 13.97
C GLN A 5 -2.60 -6.64 13.65
N THR A 6 -2.21 -7.71 12.96
CA THR A 6 -0.80 -8.10 12.78
C THR A 6 -0.05 -7.21 11.76
N GLU A 7 -0.73 -6.63 10.79
CA GLU A 7 -0.09 -5.79 9.76
C GLU A 7 -0.01 -4.30 10.16
N SER A 8 -0.98 -3.77 10.93
CA SER A 8 -0.83 -2.48 11.64
C SER A 8 0.37 -2.50 12.60
N VAL A 9 0.58 -3.65 13.26
CA VAL A 9 1.78 -3.93 14.07
C VAL A 9 3.07 -3.90 13.23
N SER A 10 3.01 -4.24 11.93
CA SER A 10 4.19 -4.22 11.05
C SER A 10 4.60 -2.80 10.68
N ALA A 11 3.64 -1.90 10.39
CA ALA A 11 3.93 -0.48 10.19
C ALA A 11 4.54 0.16 11.46
N GLY A 12 4.03 -0.20 12.65
CA GLY A 12 4.60 0.24 13.92
C GLY A 12 6.05 -0.22 14.13
N LYS A 13 6.38 -1.46 13.78
CA LYS A 13 7.75 -1.99 13.85
C LYS A 13 8.70 -1.25 12.89
N ILE A 14 8.27 -0.97 11.66
CA ILE A 14 9.08 -0.24 10.69
C ILE A 14 9.36 1.19 11.19
N ARG A 15 8.34 1.86 11.75
CA ARG A 15 8.50 3.17 12.38
C ARG A 15 9.52 3.15 13.51
N ALA A 16 9.46 2.15 14.39
CA ALA A 16 10.42 2.01 15.49
C ALA A 16 11.85 1.83 14.97
N VAL A 17 12.05 1.04 13.91
CA VAL A 17 13.36 0.87 13.28
C VAL A 17 13.86 2.18 12.65
N ALA A 18 13.00 2.94 11.99
CA ALA A 18 13.37 4.23 11.42
C ALA A 18 13.79 5.23 12.52
N ALA A 19 13.01 5.32 13.60
CA ALA A 19 13.35 6.15 14.76
C ALA A 19 14.68 5.75 15.41
N ALA A 20 14.92 4.46 15.62
CA ALA A 20 16.18 3.95 16.17
C ALA A 20 17.41 4.26 15.29
N ARG A 21 17.20 4.49 13.99
CA ARG A 21 18.25 4.84 13.02
C ARG A 21 18.35 6.35 12.75
N GLY A 22 17.52 7.19 13.39
CA GLY A 22 17.42 8.61 13.05
C GLY A 22 16.96 8.86 11.61
N ALA A 23 16.26 7.89 11.00
CA ALA A 23 15.78 7.99 9.63
C ALA A 23 14.38 8.61 9.57
N HIS A 24 14.11 9.38 8.51
CA HIS A 24 12.76 9.86 8.23
C HIS A 24 11.84 8.69 7.85
N TYR A 25 10.69 8.61 8.49
CA TYR A 25 9.65 7.65 8.18
C TYR A 25 8.46 8.35 7.55
N VAL A 26 8.09 7.93 6.33
CA VAL A 26 6.95 8.48 5.58
C VAL A 26 5.95 7.34 5.32
N PRO A 27 4.89 7.21 6.14
CA PRO A 27 3.88 6.19 5.91
C PRO A 27 3.02 6.56 4.70
N VAL A 28 3.03 5.71 3.68
CA VAL A 28 2.21 5.87 2.47
C VAL A 28 1.28 4.66 2.35
N TRP A 29 -0.01 4.92 2.17
CA TRP A 29 -1.04 3.91 1.99
C TRP A 29 -1.65 4.03 0.60
N LEU A 30 -1.55 2.97 -0.19
CA LEU A 30 -2.08 2.95 -1.55
C LEU A 30 -3.43 2.24 -1.55
N ASP A 31 -4.46 2.98 -1.93
CA ASP A 31 -5.77 2.41 -2.24
C ASP A 31 -5.96 2.34 -3.76
N CYS A 32 -6.82 1.44 -4.20
CA CYS A 32 -7.21 1.30 -5.59
C CYS A 32 -8.51 0.52 -5.66
N ASP A 33 -9.42 1.00 -6.51
CA ASP A 33 -10.68 0.34 -6.80
C ASP A 33 -10.46 -1.16 -7.11
N PRO A 34 -11.25 -2.08 -6.52
CA PRO A 34 -11.10 -3.52 -6.73
C PRO A 34 -11.15 -3.93 -8.20
N THR A 35 -12.02 -3.30 -9.00
CA THR A 35 -12.16 -3.61 -10.43
C THR A 35 -10.89 -3.25 -11.19
N GLU A 36 -10.31 -2.08 -10.89
CA GLU A 36 -9.04 -1.66 -11.49
C GLU A 36 -7.87 -2.54 -11.02
N ARG A 37 -7.87 -2.99 -9.76
CA ARG A 37 -6.86 -3.95 -9.26
C ARG A 37 -6.95 -5.28 -10.00
N GLU A 38 -8.15 -5.82 -10.21
CA GLU A 38 -8.37 -7.04 -10.98
C GLU A 38 -7.91 -6.88 -12.44
N ARG A 39 -8.21 -5.74 -13.07
CA ARG A 39 -7.70 -5.45 -14.42
C ARG A 39 -6.17 -5.45 -14.46
N ARG A 40 -5.51 -4.85 -13.46
CA ARG A 40 -4.04 -4.74 -13.38
C ARG A 40 -3.35 -6.02 -12.95
N VAL A 41 -4.03 -6.94 -12.28
CA VAL A 41 -3.41 -8.17 -11.75
C VAL A 41 -2.94 -9.09 -12.87
N THR A 42 -3.58 -9.03 -14.04
CA THR A 42 -3.22 -9.82 -15.23
C THR A 42 -2.05 -9.25 -16.03
N HIS A 43 -1.55 -8.06 -15.67
CA HIS A 43 -0.51 -7.37 -16.44
C HIS A 43 0.74 -8.27 -16.66
N PRO A 44 1.24 -8.41 -17.90
CA PRO A 44 2.27 -9.40 -18.25
C PRO A 44 3.56 -9.21 -17.44
N GLY A 45 3.94 -7.97 -17.14
CA GLY A 45 5.08 -7.63 -16.28
C GLY A 45 4.99 -8.11 -14.82
N ARG A 46 3.90 -8.76 -14.40
CA ARG A 46 3.77 -9.45 -13.09
C ARG A 46 4.33 -10.87 -13.12
N LEU A 47 4.35 -11.54 -14.29
CA LEU A 47 4.91 -12.89 -14.44
C LEU A 47 6.40 -12.91 -14.10
N ALA A 48 7.14 -11.95 -14.66
CA ALA A 48 8.58 -11.80 -14.45
C ALA A 48 8.97 -11.55 -12.97
N ARG A 49 8.00 -11.25 -12.11
CA ARG A 49 8.20 -10.89 -10.70
C ARG A 49 7.52 -11.88 -9.73
N ALA A 50 7.08 -13.04 -10.22
CA ALA A 50 6.38 -14.06 -9.43
C ALA A 50 5.21 -13.51 -8.60
N LYS A 51 4.53 -12.46 -9.08
CA LYS A 51 3.40 -11.85 -8.35
C LYS A 51 2.09 -12.56 -8.68
N LEU A 52 1.10 -12.47 -7.79
CA LEU A 52 -0.28 -12.91 -8.04
C LEU A 52 -0.80 -12.34 -9.38
N ARG A 53 -1.49 -13.19 -10.17
CA ARG A 53 -2.07 -12.83 -11.48
C ARG A 53 -3.49 -13.31 -11.71
N ASP A 54 -4.04 -14.13 -10.84
CA ASP A 54 -5.40 -14.65 -10.97
C ASP A 54 -6.38 -13.64 -10.37
N PRO A 55 -7.27 -13.02 -11.19
CA PRO A 55 -8.28 -12.09 -10.69
C PRO A 55 -9.28 -12.74 -9.74
N ALA A 56 -9.65 -14.00 -9.95
CA ALA A 56 -10.60 -14.70 -9.09
C ALA A 56 -10.00 -14.95 -7.71
N LEU A 57 -8.73 -15.35 -7.66
CA LEU A 57 -8.00 -15.49 -6.40
C LEU A 57 -7.80 -14.13 -5.70
N LEU A 58 -7.49 -13.06 -6.43
CA LEU A 58 -7.42 -11.71 -5.85
C LEU A 58 -8.75 -11.32 -5.19
N ARG A 59 -9.86 -11.54 -5.89
CA ARG A 59 -11.21 -11.25 -5.37
C ARG A 59 -11.49 -12.03 -4.10
N ALA A 60 -11.25 -13.34 -4.10
CA ALA A 60 -11.45 -14.19 -2.93
C ALA A 60 -10.62 -13.73 -1.72
N ILE A 61 -9.38 -13.28 -1.93
CA ILE A 61 -8.54 -12.72 -0.86
C ILE A 61 -9.14 -11.42 -0.30
N LEU A 62 -9.57 -10.52 -1.18
CA LEU A 62 -10.16 -9.23 -0.79
C LEU A 62 -11.49 -9.41 -0.06
N GLU A 63 -12.34 -10.35 -0.50
CA GLU A 63 -13.60 -10.68 0.18
C GLU A 63 -13.35 -11.31 1.56
N ALA A 64 -12.39 -12.24 1.66
CA ALA A 64 -12.10 -12.93 2.91
C ALA A 64 -11.41 -12.04 3.95
N SER A 65 -10.48 -11.17 3.50
CA SER A 65 -9.58 -10.45 4.41
C SER A 65 -9.80 -8.94 4.42
N GLY A 66 -10.44 -8.38 3.39
CA GLY A 66 -10.53 -6.94 3.17
C GLY A 66 -9.18 -6.30 2.88
N THR A 67 -9.15 -4.97 2.97
CA THR A 67 -7.92 -4.18 3.04
C THR A 67 -7.62 -3.78 4.47
N LEU A 68 -6.35 -3.46 4.72
CA LEU A 68 -5.94 -2.89 5.99
C LEU A 68 -6.29 -1.40 6.05
N PRO A 69 -6.72 -0.88 7.22
CA PRO A 69 -6.92 0.54 7.39
C PRO A 69 -5.57 1.29 7.41
N PRO A 70 -5.51 2.50 6.84
CA PRO A 70 -4.32 3.34 6.95
C PRO A 70 -4.10 3.78 8.40
N PRO A 71 -2.83 3.91 8.85
CA PRO A 71 -2.50 4.64 10.07
C PRO A 71 -2.99 6.11 10.01
N PRO A 72 -3.31 6.75 11.15
CA PRO A 72 -3.84 8.12 11.16
C PRO A 72 -2.93 9.19 10.53
N ASP A 73 -1.62 8.95 10.53
CA ASP A 73 -0.61 9.88 10.00
C ASP A 73 -0.12 9.47 8.61
N ALA A 74 -0.75 8.49 7.96
CA ALA A 74 -0.37 8.04 6.63
C ALA A 74 -0.90 8.97 5.53
N LEU A 75 -0.07 9.22 4.51
CA LEU A 75 -0.53 9.74 3.24
C LEU A 75 -1.33 8.64 2.52
N VAL A 76 -2.62 8.87 2.31
CA VAL A 76 -3.48 7.94 1.57
C VAL A 76 -3.58 8.41 0.12
N LEU A 77 -3.20 7.55 -0.82
CA LEU A 77 -3.28 7.83 -2.26
C LEU A 77 -4.24 6.86 -2.93
N ASP A 78 -5.26 7.38 -3.60
CA ASP A 78 -6.09 6.61 -4.52
C ASP A 78 -5.37 6.49 -5.88
N THR A 79 -4.88 5.29 -6.17
CA THR A 79 -4.13 4.98 -7.38
C THR A 79 -4.98 4.41 -8.51
N THR A 80 -6.32 4.46 -8.37
CA THR A 80 -7.27 4.00 -9.40
C THR A 80 -7.02 4.68 -10.73
N ARG A 81 -6.80 6.00 -10.72
CA ARG A 81 -6.53 6.80 -11.93
C ARG A 81 -5.25 7.63 -11.88
N MET A 82 -4.53 7.58 -10.76
CA MET A 82 -3.29 8.31 -10.59
C MET A 82 -2.15 7.64 -11.37
N SER A 83 -1.34 8.45 -12.04
CA SER A 83 -0.12 7.96 -12.68
C SER A 83 0.96 7.68 -11.61
N PRO A 84 1.92 6.78 -11.87
CA PRO A 84 3.05 6.56 -10.96
C PRO A 84 3.85 7.84 -10.68
N ASP A 85 4.04 8.70 -11.69
CA ASP A 85 4.78 9.95 -11.55
C ASP A 85 4.06 10.94 -10.63
N ASP A 86 2.74 11.05 -10.75
CA ASP A 86 1.95 11.94 -9.88
C ASP A 86 1.96 11.42 -8.44
N ALA A 87 1.79 10.11 -8.24
CA ALA A 87 1.90 9.51 -6.91
C ALA A 87 3.27 9.79 -6.27
N ALA A 88 4.36 9.68 -7.04
CA ALA A 88 5.70 9.96 -6.55
C ALA A 88 5.87 11.43 -6.13
N ARG A 89 5.33 12.38 -6.91
CA ARG A 89 5.34 13.82 -6.56
C ARG A 89 4.61 14.10 -5.26
N GLU A 90 3.43 13.50 -5.08
CA GLU A 90 2.64 13.65 -3.85
C GLU A 90 3.40 13.11 -2.62
N ILE A 91 4.08 11.98 -2.74
CA ILE A 91 4.88 11.40 -1.65
C ILE A 91 6.02 12.35 -1.24
N VAL A 92 6.71 12.94 -2.22
CA VAL A 92 7.80 13.90 -1.96
C VAL A 92 7.27 15.18 -1.32
N ALA A 93 6.15 15.70 -1.82
CA ALA A 93 5.50 16.90 -1.28
C ALA A 93 5.04 16.69 0.17
N PHE A 94 4.37 15.56 0.45
CA PHE A 94 3.96 15.18 1.80
C PHE A 94 5.14 15.09 2.75
N ARG A 95 6.24 14.42 2.34
CA ARG A 95 7.47 14.33 3.13
C ARG A 95 8.07 15.71 3.45
N ALA A 96 7.98 16.68 2.54
CA ALA A 96 8.50 18.02 2.78
C ALA A 96 7.69 18.81 3.82
N GLY A 97 6.40 18.48 4.00
CA GLY A 97 5.53 19.09 5.02
C GLY A 97 5.60 18.46 6.41
N LEU A 98 6.29 17.33 6.57
CA LEU A 98 6.54 16.69 7.87
C LEU A 98 7.74 17.36 8.56
N THR A 99 7.50 18.54 9.16
CA THR A 99 8.45 19.23 10.05
C THR A 99 8.35 18.76 11.49
#